data_AF-A0A4Y9R6I5-F1
#
_entry.id   AF-A0A4Y9R6I5-F1
#
_cell.length_a   1.000
_cell.length_b   1.000
_cell.length_c   1.000
_cell.angle_alpha   90.00
_cell.angle_beta   90.00
_cell.angle_gamma   90.00
#
_symmetry.space_group_name_H-M   'P 1'
#
loop_
_entity.id
_entity.type
_entity.pdbx_description
1 polymer ?
#
loop_
_entity_poly.entity_id
_entity_poly.type
_entity_poly.pdbx_seq_one_letter_code
_entity_poly.pdbx_strand_id
1 'polypeptide(L)'
;MTTGPKLSAKRAAFKTGTVVGGGRWPDQHAHPDQWHKPLRGQVLDFCDVRAWANTIQFPEDVPHAGDVMGVALKLKQEGKLDGLTPVLWDFISHRRVAWEHTERLRSYEDDVLLWRAAKAMRLDEIEHPRRKKPRDIREFLPEQQRHLALV
;
A
#
# COMPACT_ATOMS: atom_id res chain seq x y z
N MET A 1 -15.21 4.56 -34.18
CA MET A 1 -14.75 5.00 -32.85
C MET A 1 -14.21 3.78 -32.12
N THR A 2 -12.90 3.58 -32.23
CA THR A 2 -12.18 2.41 -31.74
C THR A 2 -11.93 2.55 -30.24
N THR A 3 -12.58 1.71 -29.44
CA THR A 3 -12.25 1.49 -28.03
C THR A 3 -10.88 0.81 -27.95
N GLY A 4 -9.83 1.61 -27.71
CA GLY A 4 -8.51 1.07 -27.39
C GLY A 4 -8.54 0.27 -26.08
N PRO A 5 -7.78 -0.82 -25.96
CA PRO A 5 -7.73 -1.58 -24.73
C PRO A 5 -7.09 -0.73 -23.63
N LYS A 6 -7.81 -0.51 -22.53
CA LYS A 6 -7.21 -0.03 -21.27
C LYS A 6 -6.23 -1.11 -20.82
N LEU A 7 -4.95 -0.91 -21.09
CA LEU A 7 -3.85 -1.61 -20.43
C LEU A 7 -3.89 -1.22 -18.95
N SER A 8 -4.80 -1.85 -18.19
CA SER A 8 -4.57 -2.04 -16.77
C SER A 8 -3.33 -2.93 -16.69
N ALA A 9 -2.17 -2.31 -16.49
CA ALA A 9 -0.95 -3.03 -16.24
C ALA A 9 -1.25 -3.93 -15.04
N LYS A 10 -1.40 -5.24 -15.28
CA LYS A 10 -1.40 -6.26 -14.24
C LYS A 10 -0.10 -6.07 -13.46
N ARG A 11 -0.14 -5.28 -12.38
CA ARG A 11 0.95 -5.26 -11.41
C ARG A 11 1.03 -6.69 -10.89
N ALA A 12 2.19 -7.31 -11.09
CA ALA A 12 2.44 -8.66 -10.59
C ALA A 12 2.11 -8.69 -9.09
N ALA A 13 1.39 -9.73 -8.67
CA ALA A 13 1.06 -9.92 -7.26
C ALA A 13 2.35 -9.93 -6.41
N PHE A 14 2.33 -9.22 -5.29
CA PHE A 14 3.46 -9.22 -4.37
C PHE A 14 3.67 -10.62 -3.78
N LYS A 15 4.93 -11.03 -3.64
CA LYS A 15 5.25 -12.32 -3.00
C LYS A 15 4.95 -12.24 -1.50
N THR A 16 4.49 -13.35 -0.92
CA THR A 16 4.38 -13.50 0.54
C THR A 16 5.69 -13.09 1.22
N GLY A 17 5.58 -12.35 2.32
CA GLY A 17 6.71 -11.82 3.07
C GLY A 17 7.28 -10.50 2.54
N THR A 18 6.89 -10.06 1.33
CA THR A 18 7.33 -8.77 0.78
C THR A 18 6.87 -7.63 1.67
N VAL A 19 7.75 -6.65 1.86
CA VAL A 19 7.45 -5.44 2.62
C VAL A 19 6.89 -4.40 1.67
N VAL A 20 5.70 -3.91 1.98
CA VAL A 20 4.95 -2.99 1.13
C VAL A 20 4.62 -1.69 1.87
N GLY A 21 4.44 -0.64 1.09
CA GLY A 21 3.80 0.61 1.50
C GLY A 21 2.44 0.77 0.81
N GLY A 22 1.64 1.69 1.31
CA GLY A 22 0.28 1.93 0.84
C GLY A 22 -0.06 3.42 0.69
N GLY A 23 0.95 4.30 0.67
CA GLY A 23 0.74 5.75 0.62
C GLY A 23 0.10 6.30 1.89
N ARG A 24 0.23 5.59 3.02
CA ARG A 24 -0.31 5.99 4.32
C ARG A 24 0.81 6.58 5.16
N TRP A 25 0.83 7.91 5.25
CA TRP A 25 1.83 8.66 5.99
C TRP A 25 1.15 9.32 7.21
N PRO A 26 1.45 8.86 8.43
CA PRO A 26 0.83 9.45 9.62
C PRO A 26 1.17 10.94 9.73
N ASP A 27 0.17 11.72 10.15
CA ASP A 27 0.23 13.18 10.29
C ASP A 27 0.56 13.96 9.01
N GLN A 28 0.30 13.39 7.83
CA GLN A 28 0.51 14.05 6.53
C GLN A 28 -0.21 15.40 6.36
N HIS A 29 -1.21 15.70 7.19
CA HIS A 29 -1.95 16.97 7.16
C HIS A 29 -1.32 18.05 8.07
N ALA A 30 -0.36 17.67 8.92
CA ALA A 30 0.37 18.59 9.80
C ALA A 30 1.59 19.21 9.10
N HIS A 31 2.39 19.98 9.85
CA HIS A 31 3.67 20.48 9.35
C HIS A 31 4.58 19.31 8.94
N PRO A 32 5.36 19.42 7.83
CA PRO A 32 6.20 18.33 7.34
C PRO A 32 7.16 17.71 8.37
N ASP A 33 7.60 18.50 9.35
CA ASP A 33 8.46 18.04 10.43
C ASP A 33 7.78 17.06 11.40
N GLN A 34 6.46 17.11 11.47
CA GLN A 34 5.64 16.22 12.29
C GLN A 34 5.24 14.94 11.55
N TRP A 35 5.51 14.84 10.24
CA TRP A 35 5.17 13.64 9.48
C TRP A 35 6.01 12.46 9.94
N HIS A 36 5.33 11.37 10.29
CA HIS A 36 5.99 10.10 10.57
C HIS A 36 6.29 9.35 9.27
N LYS A 37 7.17 8.34 9.38
CA LYS A 37 7.49 7.46 8.25
C LYS A 37 6.23 6.72 7.75
N PRO A 38 6.18 6.32 6.48
CA PRO A 38 5.09 5.51 5.96
C PRO A 38 4.87 4.24 6.77
N LEU A 39 3.61 3.83 6.90
CA LEU A 39 3.26 2.56 7.53
C LEU A 39 3.87 1.39 6.75
N ARG A 40 4.49 0.47 7.49
CA ARG A 40 5.12 -0.73 6.94
C ARG A 40 4.12 -1.88 6.95
N GLY A 41 3.88 -2.48 5.79
CA GLY A 41 3.06 -3.67 5.65
C GLY A 41 3.91 -4.89 5.29
N GLN A 42 3.50 -6.07 5.74
CA GLN A 42 4.04 -7.34 5.25
C GLN A 42 2.94 -8.13 4.55
N VAL A 43 3.21 -8.54 3.31
CA VAL A 43 2.27 -9.38 2.55
C VAL A 43 2.16 -10.75 3.20
N LEU A 44 0.94 -11.17 3.47
CA LEU A 44 0.62 -12.50 3.97
C LEU A 44 0.24 -13.44 2.83
N ASP A 45 0.31 -14.73 3.10
CA ASP A 45 -0.33 -15.71 2.22
C ASP A 45 -1.86 -15.59 2.35
N PHE A 46 -2.60 -15.80 1.26
CA PHE A 46 -4.05 -15.76 1.30
C PHE A 46 -4.67 -16.92 2.08
N CYS A 47 -3.91 -17.96 2.42
CA CYS A 47 -4.27 -19.03 3.35
C CYS A 47 -3.73 -18.80 4.78
N ASP A 48 -3.09 -17.67 5.07
CA ASP A 48 -2.58 -17.39 6.42
C ASP A 48 -3.74 -17.16 7.40
N VAL A 49 -3.79 -17.91 8.49
CA VAL A 49 -4.86 -17.82 9.50
C VAL A 49 -5.05 -16.40 10.04
N ARG A 50 -3.99 -15.59 10.11
CA ARG A 50 -4.06 -14.20 10.58
C ARG A 50 -4.82 -13.30 9.62
N ALA A 51 -4.87 -13.64 8.33
CA ALA A 51 -5.64 -12.89 7.34
C ALA A 51 -7.15 -13.13 7.44
N TRP A 52 -7.54 -14.19 8.15
CA TRP A 52 -8.92 -14.64 8.29
C TRP A 52 -9.46 -14.51 9.71
N ALA A 53 -8.60 -14.32 10.71
CA ALA A 53 -9.02 -14.04 12.08
C ALA A 53 -9.98 -12.84 12.14
N ASN A 54 -11.06 -12.98 12.91
CA ASN A 54 -12.11 -11.97 13.09
C ASN A 54 -12.79 -11.50 11.80
N THR A 55 -12.85 -12.35 10.77
CA THR A 55 -13.62 -12.08 9.54
C THR A 55 -15.04 -12.61 9.66
N ILE A 56 -15.90 -12.28 8.70
CA ILE A 56 -17.29 -12.81 8.65
C ILE A 56 -17.27 -14.35 8.53
N GLN A 57 -16.30 -14.90 7.81
CA GLN A 57 -16.13 -16.34 7.62
C GLN A 57 -15.60 -17.03 8.87
N PHE A 58 -14.80 -16.32 9.68
CA PHE A 58 -14.17 -16.83 10.89
C PHE A 58 -14.24 -15.77 12.00
N PRO A 59 -15.37 -15.68 12.73
CA PRO A 59 -15.57 -14.69 13.79
C PRO A 59 -14.85 -15.09 15.09
N GLU A 60 -13.59 -15.49 14.98
CA GLU A 60 -12.73 -15.95 16.07
C GLU A 60 -11.29 -15.47 15.86
N ASP A 61 -10.54 -15.32 16.95
CA ASP A 61 -9.17 -14.80 16.93
C ASP A 61 -8.15 -15.78 16.30
N VAL A 62 -8.39 -17.09 16.45
CA VAL A 62 -7.46 -18.14 16.03
C VAL A 62 -8.22 -19.22 15.25
N PRO A 63 -8.51 -18.96 13.96
CA PRO A 63 -9.22 -19.94 13.17
C PRO A 63 -8.37 -21.16 12.85
N HIS A 64 -9.04 -22.32 12.73
CA HIS A 64 -8.37 -23.57 12.40
C HIS A 64 -7.83 -23.55 10.97
N ALA A 65 -6.56 -23.92 10.81
CA ALA A 65 -5.84 -23.76 9.53
C ALA A 65 -6.45 -24.56 8.37
N GLY A 66 -7.00 -25.73 8.65
CA GLY A 66 -7.67 -26.57 7.64
C GLY A 66 -8.90 -25.89 7.05
N ASP A 67 -9.70 -25.23 7.89
CA ASP A 67 -10.94 -24.58 7.46
C ASP A 67 -10.63 -23.30 6.68
N VAL A 68 -9.64 -22.53 7.15
CA VAL A 68 -9.12 -21.35 6.43
C VAL A 68 -8.66 -21.74 5.03
N MET A 69 -7.86 -22.80 4.89
CA MET A 69 -7.35 -23.24 3.60
C MET A 69 -8.51 -23.63 2.65
N GLY A 70 -9.50 -24.37 3.14
CA GLY A 70 -10.68 -24.74 2.34
C GLY A 70 -11.46 -23.54 1.83
N VAL A 71 -11.77 -22.59 2.71
CA VAL A 71 -12.51 -21.35 2.36
C VAL A 71 -11.68 -20.47 1.42
N ALA A 72 -10.40 -20.25 1.72
CA ALA A 72 -9.51 -19.41 0.94
C ALA A 72 -9.33 -19.93 -0.50
N LEU A 73 -9.14 -21.23 -0.67
CA LEU A 73 -9.03 -21.86 -1.99
C LEU A 73 -10.34 -21.76 -2.78
N LYS A 74 -11.49 -21.99 -2.12
CA LYS A 74 -12.80 -21.83 -2.75
C LYS A 74 -13.01 -20.40 -3.25
N LEU A 75 -12.77 -19.40 -2.40
CA LEU A 75 -12.93 -17.98 -2.76
C LEU A 75 -11.96 -17.55 -3.86
N LYS A 76 -10.76 -18.11 -3.89
CA LYS A 76 -9.80 -17.90 -4.98
C LYS A 76 -10.29 -18.49 -6.30
N GLN A 77 -10.83 -19.71 -6.29
CA GLN A 77 -11.42 -20.33 -7.48
C GLN A 77 -12.64 -19.56 -8.01
N GLU A 78 -13.42 -18.96 -7.12
CA GLU A 78 -14.54 -18.08 -7.47
C GLU A 78 -14.10 -16.68 -7.94
N GLY A 79 -12.80 -16.38 -7.98
CA GLY A 79 -12.25 -15.07 -8.37
C GLY A 79 -12.54 -13.94 -7.36
N LYS A 80 -13.07 -14.25 -6.18
CA LYS A 80 -13.43 -13.24 -5.16
C LYS A 80 -12.22 -12.59 -4.48
N LEU A 81 -11.05 -13.21 -4.61
CA LEU A 81 -9.78 -12.69 -4.09
C LEU A 81 -8.93 -12.01 -5.17
N ASP A 82 -9.45 -11.88 -6.39
CA ASP A 82 -8.70 -11.30 -7.50
C ASP A 82 -8.40 -9.82 -7.25
N GLY A 83 -7.12 -9.45 -7.37
CA GLY A 83 -6.67 -8.08 -7.12
C GLY A 83 -6.66 -7.67 -5.64
N LEU A 84 -6.88 -8.60 -4.71
CA LEU A 84 -6.74 -8.38 -3.27
C LEU A 84 -5.47 -9.06 -2.75
N THR A 85 -4.78 -8.37 -1.84
CA THR A 85 -3.60 -8.87 -1.14
C THR A 85 -3.80 -8.69 0.36
N PRO A 86 -3.73 -9.74 1.18
CA PRO A 86 -3.76 -9.59 2.63
C PRO A 86 -2.42 -9.02 3.11
N VAL A 87 -2.47 -7.94 3.89
CA VAL A 87 -1.30 -7.24 4.40
C VAL A 87 -1.41 -7.07 5.91
N LEU A 88 -0.37 -7.50 6.63
CA LEU A 88 -0.20 -7.21 8.05
C LEU A 88 0.48 -5.84 8.19
N TRP A 89 -0.29 -4.83 8.59
CA TRP A 89 0.18 -3.48 8.83
C TRP A 89 0.74 -3.31 10.23
N ASP A 90 1.86 -2.61 10.34
CA ASP A 90 2.49 -2.21 11.60
C ASP A 90 2.19 -0.72 11.90
N PHE A 91 1.31 -0.47 12.88
CA PHE A 91 0.91 0.87 13.33
C PHE A 91 1.73 1.36 14.54
N ILE A 92 2.88 0.75 14.82
CA ILE A 92 3.75 1.00 15.99
C ILE A 92 3.10 0.55 17.31
N SER A 93 1.87 0.97 17.60
CA SER A 93 1.12 0.60 18.80
C SER A 93 0.48 -0.78 18.72
N HIS A 94 0.12 -1.21 17.51
CA HIS A 94 -0.53 -2.49 17.26
C HIS A 94 -0.27 -2.95 15.82
N ARG A 95 -0.65 -4.21 15.55
CA ARG A 95 -0.65 -4.76 14.20
C ARG A 95 -2.06 -5.14 13.79
N ARG A 96 -2.38 -4.96 12.52
CA ARG A 96 -3.69 -5.29 11.97
C ARG A 96 -3.57 -5.82 10.56
N VAL A 97 -4.34 -6.86 10.24
CA VAL A 97 -4.46 -7.33 8.86
C VAL A 97 -5.56 -6.56 8.13
N ALA A 98 -5.28 -6.18 6.89
CA ALA A 98 -6.26 -5.64 5.96
C ALA A 98 -6.10 -6.33 4.60
N TRP A 99 -7.22 -6.58 3.93
CA TRP A 99 -7.26 -6.99 2.53
C TRP A 99 -7.19 -5.74 1.66
N GLU A 100 -6.03 -5.49 1.05
CA GLU A 100 -5.75 -4.29 0.27
C GLU A 100 -5.89 -4.57 -1.22
N HIS A 101 -6.29 -3.55 -1.98
CA HIS A 101 -6.21 -3.63 -3.44
C HIS A 101 -4.75 -3.65 -3.87
N THR A 102 -4.35 -4.71 -4.57
CA THR A 102 -2.95 -4.94 -5.01
C THR A 102 -2.40 -3.76 -5.81
N GLU A 103 -3.24 -3.07 -6.60
CA GLU A 103 -2.85 -1.91 -7.40
C GLU A 103 -2.41 -0.70 -6.56
N ARG A 104 -2.94 -0.55 -5.34
CA ARG A 104 -2.63 0.55 -4.43
C ARG A 104 -1.35 0.32 -3.62
N LEU A 105 -0.88 -0.93 -3.60
CA LEU A 105 0.36 -1.29 -2.94
C LEU A 105 1.57 -0.94 -3.81
N ARG A 106 2.68 -0.66 -3.14
CA ARG A 106 4.00 -0.45 -3.73
C ARG A 106 5.06 -1.05 -2.80
N SER A 107 6.30 -1.16 -3.27
CA SER A 107 7.38 -1.55 -2.36
C SER A 107 7.48 -0.51 -1.23
N TYR A 108 7.83 -0.96 -0.02
CA TYR A 108 8.00 -0.03 1.09
C TYR A 108 9.10 1.01 0.82
N GLU A 109 10.14 0.61 0.09
CA GLU A 109 11.23 1.49 -0.33
C GLU A 109 10.72 2.62 -1.23
N ASP A 110 9.89 2.31 -2.23
CA ASP A 110 9.27 3.32 -3.09
C ASP A 110 8.37 4.27 -2.30
N ASP A 111 7.62 3.76 -1.33
CA ASP A 111 6.75 4.59 -0.49
C ASP A 111 7.56 5.54 0.41
N VAL A 112 8.71 5.10 0.92
CA VAL A 112 9.65 5.94 1.67
C VAL A 112 10.27 7.02 0.78
N LEU A 113 10.62 6.69 -0.47
CA LEU A 113 11.13 7.68 -1.42
C LEU A 113 10.08 8.75 -1.75
N LEU A 114 8.84 8.34 -2.02
CA LEU A 114 7.73 9.26 -2.26
C LEU A 114 7.43 10.13 -1.03
N TRP A 115 7.48 9.56 0.18
CA TRP A 115 7.33 10.30 1.42
C TRP A 115 8.41 11.36 1.60
N ARG A 116 9.69 11.02 1.36
CA ARG A 116 10.80 12.01 1.42
C ARG A 116 10.62 13.12 0.40
N ALA A 117 10.24 12.77 -0.83
CA ALA A 117 10.00 13.74 -1.89
C ALA A 117 8.84 14.67 -1.56
N ALA A 118 7.71 14.13 -1.06
CA ALA A 118 6.56 14.92 -0.64
C ALA A 118 6.88 15.83 0.55
N LYS A 119 7.65 15.34 1.53
CA LYS A 119 8.12 16.14 2.67
C LYS A 119 8.99 17.31 2.20
N ALA A 120 9.94 17.06 1.30
CA ALA A 120 10.81 18.10 0.73
C ALA A 120 10.02 19.12 -0.11
N MET A 121 9.08 18.65 -0.93
CA MET A 121 8.19 19.51 -1.72
C MET A 121 7.37 20.43 -0.81
N ARG A 122 6.80 19.89 0.27
CA ARG A 122 5.99 20.67 1.20
C ARG A 122 6.81 21.69 1.99
N LEU A 123 8.05 21.36 2.37
CA LEU A 123 8.97 22.33 2.99
C LEU A 123 9.32 23.46 2.02
N ASP A 124 9.63 23.13 0.77
CA ASP A 124 9.94 24.10 -0.27
C ASP A 124 8.74 25.04 -0.59
N GLU A 125 7.50 24.54 -0.51
CA GLU A 125 6.29 25.38 -0.59
C GLU A 125 6.19 26.38 0.56
N ILE A 126 6.52 25.96 1.79
CA ILE A 126 6.47 26.80 2.99
C ILE A 126 7.57 27.89 2.93
N GLU A 127 8.77 27.53 2.47
CA GLU A 127 9.90 28.45 2.33
C GLU A 127 9.69 29.50 1.21
N HIS A 128 8.85 29.20 0.22
CA HIS A 128 8.62 30.06 -0.95
C HIS A 128 7.15 30.48 -1.11
N PRO A 129 6.57 31.23 -0.15
CA PRO A 129 5.13 31.51 -0.12
C PRO A 129 4.64 32.38 -1.28
N ARG A 130 5.54 33.08 -1.99
CA ARG A 130 5.21 33.92 -3.15
C ARG A 130 5.21 33.16 -4.47
N ARG A 131 5.52 31.86 -4.48
CA ARG A 131 5.60 31.08 -5.71
C ARG A 131 4.19 30.82 -6.26
N LYS A 132 3.97 31.18 -7.52
CA LYS A 132 2.64 31.05 -8.18
C LYS A 132 2.32 29.62 -8.63
N LYS A 133 3.32 28.79 -8.87
CA LYS A 133 3.16 27.40 -9.34
C LYS A 133 3.94 26.45 -8.44
N PRO A 134 3.29 25.44 -7.84
CA PRO A 134 3.97 24.36 -7.14
C PRO A 134 4.92 23.61 -8.07
N ARG A 135 6.05 23.15 -7.53
CA ARG A 135 7.00 22.29 -8.26
C ARG A 135 6.44 20.87 -8.36
N ASP A 136 6.83 20.16 -9.41
CA ASP A 136 6.42 18.76 -9.56
C ASP A 136 7.19 17.88 -8.55
N ILE A 137 6.52 16.93 -7.89
CA ILE A 137 7.15 15.99 -6.96
C ILE A 137 8.32 15.22 -7.59
N ARG A 138 8.31 15.03 -8.93
CA ARG A 138 9.41 14.44 -9.71
C ARG A 138 10.73 15.19 -9.60
N GLU A 139 10.67 16.48 -9.28
CA GLU A 139 11.86 17.31 -9.05
C GLU A 139 12.54 17.00 -7.71
N PHE A 140 11.82 16.35 -6.79
CA PHE A 140 12.31 15.94 -5.47
C PHE A 140 12.61 14.43 -5.38
N LEU A 141 12.39 13.70 -6.47
CA LEU A 141 12.77 12.31 -6.62
C LEU A 141 14.11 12.18 -7.34
N PRO A 142 14.93 11.15 -7.03
CA PRO A 142 16.09 10.87 -7.84
C PRO A 142 15.67 10.46 -9.26
N GLU A 143 16.53 10.75 -10.25
CA GLU A 143 16.19 10.69 -11.67
C GLU A 143 15.62 9.33 -12.10
N GLN A 144 16.22 8.26 -11.59
CA GLN A 144 15.83 6.87 -11.88
C GLN A 144 14.42 6.53 -11.35
N GLN A 145 13.93 7.22 -10.32
CA GLN A 145 12.67 6.96 -9.63
C GLN A 145 11.56 7.97 -9.93
N ARG A 146 11.76 8.91 -10.87
CA ARG A 146 10.72 9.88 -11.26
C ARG A 146 9.43 9.22 -11.77
N HIS A 147 9.52 8.01 -12.30
CA HIS A 147 8.37 7.23 -12.76
C HIS A 147 7.40 6.85 -11.64
N LEU A 148 7.83 6.88 -10.37
CA LEU A 148 6.96 6.60 -9.22
C LEU A 148 5.85 7.64 -9.03
N ALA A 149 6.04 8.87 -9.53
CA ALA A 149 5.07 9.96 -9.45
C ALA A 149 3.97 9.91 -10.54
N LEU A 150 3.96 8.88 -11.37
CA LEU A 150 2.96 8.68 -12.45
C LEU A 150 1.82 7.73 -12.05
N VAL A 151 1.81 7.24 -10.81
CA VAL A 151 0.91 6.18 -10.33
C VAL A 151 -0.18 6.73 -9.43
#